data_AF-A0A259TYK4-F1
#
_entry.id   AF-A0A259TYK4-F1
#
_cell.length_a   1.000
_cell.length_b   1.000
_cell.length_c   1.000
_cell.angle_alpha   90.00
_cell.angle_beta   90.00
_cell.angle_gamma   90.00
#
_symmetry.space_group_name_H-M   'P 1'
#
loop_
_entity.id
_entity.type
_entity.pdbx_description
1 polymer ?
#
loop_
_entity_poly.entity_id
_entity_poly.type
_entity_poly.pdbx_seq_one_letter_code
_entity_poly.pdbx_strand_id
1 'polypeptide(L)'
;MRLHLFLLLASGVFVAACADDAASGSTAPEATVADASGESWTARGVFLGSRFEGQAATIEHEAIPDFMDAMRMDFLLASPEAVEALEVGDKVSFRLDYDGNRVIASGFETLPDSTTLVLAAGATPPDSTD
;
A
#
# COMPACT_ATOMS: atom_id res chain seq x y z
N MET A 1 49.67 43.72 -16.04
CA MET A 1 51.16 43.57 -16.12
C MET A 1 51.56 42.89 -14.80
N ARG A 2 51.89 41.61 -14.72
CA ARG A 2 52.79 40.80 -15.54
C ARG A 2 52.37 39.33 -15.58
N LEU A 3 52.44 38.81 -16.80
CA LEU A 3 52.48 37.42 -17.22
C LEU A 3 53.71 36.71 -16.63
N HIS A 4 53.53 35.56 -15.96
CA HIS A 4 54.61 34.58 -15.75
C HIS A 4 54.09 33.17 -16.09
N LEU A 5 54.23 32.86 -17.37
CA LEU A 5 54.51 31.55 -17.93
C LEU A 5 55.81 30.97 -17.30
N PHE A 6 55.91 29.64 -17.32
CA PHE A 6 57.02 28.72 -16.99
C PHE A 6 56.78 27.91 -15.71
N LEU A 7 56.97 26.59 -15.63
CA LEU A 7 57.36 25.54 -16.58
C LEU A 7 57.36 24.23 -15.75
N LEU A 8 56.87 23.13 -16.34
CA LEU A 8 57.19 21.72 -16.08
C LEU A 8 57.76 21.32 -14.71
N LEU A 9 57.10 20.37 -14.03
CA LEU A 9 57.78 19.14 -13.60
C LEU A 9 56.78 18.01 -13.37
N ALA A 10 57.01 16.91 -14.09
CA ALA A 10 56.30 15.66 -14.01
C ALA A 10 56.74 14.86 -12.77
N SER A 11 55.78 14.29 -12.03
CA SER A 11 55.86 13.09 -11.16
C SER A 11 54.58 13.07 -10.31
N GLY A 12 53.83 11.99 -10.16
CA GLY A 12 54.01 10.61 -10.59
C GLY A 12 52.89 9.76 -9.97
N VAL A 13 52.72 8.57 -10.54
CA VAL A 13 52.05 7.39 -9.97
C VAL A 13 50.52 7.48 -9.82
N PHE A 14 49.81 7.19 -10.91
CA PHE A 14 48.41 6.74 -10.88
C PHE A 14 48.39 5.22 -10.64
N VAL A 15 48.06 4.80 -9.41
CA VAL A 15 47.59 3.43 -9.16
C VAL A 15 46.08 3.47 -9.31
N ALA A 16 45.59 3.22 -10.52
CA ALA A 16 44.18 2.92 -10.76
C ALA A 16 44.07 1.42 -10.99
N ALA A 17 43.78 0.70 -9.91
CA ALA A 17 43.33 -0.68 -9.98
C ALA A 17 42.08 -0.72 -10.86
N CYS A 18 42.19 -1.44 -11.98
CA CYS A 18 41.05 -1.75 -12.82
C CYS A 18 40.18 -2.76 -12.09
N ALA A 19 38.95 -2.35 -11.77
CA ALA A 19 37.82 -3.25 -11.67
C ALA A 19 36.68 -2.54 -12.40
N ASP A 20 36.61 -2.76 -13.70
CA ASP A 20 35.40 -2.60 -14.49
C ASP A 20 34.39 -3.65 -14.00
N ASP A 21 33.33 -3.21 -13.33
CA ASP A 21 32.01 -3.80 -13.49
C ASP A 21 30.95 -2.69 -13.37
N ALA A 22 30.71 -2.05 -14.51
CA ALA A 22 29.58 -1.17 -14.72
C ALA A 22 28.38 -2.04 -15.12
N ALA A 23 27.74 -2.67 -14.12
CA ALA A 23 26.36 -3.09 -14.20
C ALA A 23 25.55 -2.21 -13.25
N SER A 24 25.02 -1.14 -13.83
CA SER A 24 23.98 -0.31 -13.24
C SER A 24 22.74 -1.17 -13.02
N GLY A 25 22.63 -1.72 -11.82
CA GLY A 25 21.39 -2.24 -11.26
C GLY A 25 21.11 -1.41 -10.03
N SER A 26 20.18 -0.46 -10.15
CA SER A 26 19.58 0.19 -9.00
C SER A 26 18.94 -0.90 -8.17
N THR A 27 19.65 -1.37 -7.13
CA THR A 27 19.01 -2.05 -6.02
C THR A 27 18.15 -0.99 -5.35
N ALA A 28 16.95 -0.78 -5.90
CA ALA A 28 15.82 -0.33 -5.11
C ALA A 28 15.86 -1.18 -3.83
N PRO A 29 15.71 -0.58 -2.63
CA PRO A 29 15.54 -1.39 -1.46
C PRO A 29 14.40 -2.34 -1.78
N GLU A 30 14.74 -3.63 -1.89
CA GLU A 30 13.78 -4.69 -1.69
C GLU A 30 13.16 -4.31 -0.37
N ALA A 31 11.93 -3.79 -0.43
CA ALA A 31 11.15 -3.54 0.75
C ALA A 31 11.07 -4.90 1.40
N THR A 32 11.95 -5.12 2.38
CA THR A 32 11.72 -6.06 3.44
C THR A 32 10.41 -5.59 4.04
N VAL A 33 9.32 -6.07 3.46
CA VAL A 33 8.03 -6.12 4.09
C VAL A 33 8.35 -6.81 5.41
N ALA A 34 8.37 -6.00 6.45
CA ALA A 34 8.47 -6.49 7.80
C ALA A 34 7.42 -7.59 7.88
N ASP A 35 7.87 -8.82 8.07
CA ASP A 35 7.02 -9.95 8.40
C ASP A 35 6.44 -9.58 9.77
N ALA A 36 5.37 -8.80 9.75
CA ALA A 36 4.55 -8.56 10.91
C ALA A 36 4.01 -9.94 11.22
N SER A 37 4.54 -10.53 12.29
CA SER A 37 4.20 -11.86 12.81
C SER A 37 2.78 -11.91 13.38
N GLY A 38 1.85 -11.25 12.70
CA GLY A 38 0.44 -11.10 12.98
C GLY A 38 -0.39 -11.95 12.03
N GLU A 39 -1.64 -12.15 12.40
CA GLU A 39 -2.60 -12.87 11.57
C GLU A 39 -3.00 -11.99 10.38
N SER A 40 -3.16 -12.60 9.21
CA SER A 40 -3.59 -11.88 8.01
C SER A 40 -4.73 -12.60 7.29
N TRP A 41 -5.63 -11.82 6.72
CA TRP A 41 -6.79 -12.32 5.97
C TRP A 41 -6.91 -11.57 4.65
N THR A 42 -7.46 -12.24 3.64
CA THR A 42 -7.92 -11.58 2.41
C THR A 42 -9.41 -11.30 2.54
N ALA A 43 -9.80 -10.07 2.27
CA ALA A 43 -11.17 -9.60 2.30
C ALA A 43 -11.58 -9.06 0.93
N ARG A 44 -12.88 -9.10 0.65
CA ARG A 44 -13.48 -8.45 -0.51
C ARG A 44 -14.70 -7.66 -0.09
N GLY A 45 -14.97 -6.58 -0.79
CA GLY A 45 -16.09 -5.70 -0.45
C GLY A 45 -16.34 -4.61 -1.48
N VAL A 46 -17.20 -3.67 -1.11
CA VAL A 46 -17.48 -2.45 -1.86
C VAL A 46 -16.93 -1.26 -1.09
N PHE A 47 -16.11 -0.46 -1.74
CA PHE A 47 -15.60 0.79 -1.18
C PHE A 47 -16.71 1.84 -1.13
N LEU A 48 -16.96 2.40 0.06
CA LEU A 48 -18.01 3.39 0.31
C LEU A 48 -17.46 4.79 0.61
N GLY A 49 -16.14 4.97 0.49
CA GLY A 49 -15.44 6.23 0.69
C GLY A 49 -14.46 6.21 1.84
N SER A 50 -13.63 7.25 1.91
CA SER A 50 -12.68 7.47 2.99
C SER A 50 -13.32 8.18 4.19
N ARG A 51 -12.67 8.05 5.35
CA ARG A 51 -13.00 8.70 6.62
C ARG A 51 -11.72 9.26 7.24
N PHE A 52 -11.89 10.17 8.20
CA PHE A 52 -10.79 10.72 8.99
C PHE A 52 -9.62 11.21 8.12
N GLU A 53 -9.92 12.02 7.10
CA GLU A 53 -8.92 12.58 6.18
C GLU A 53 -8.08 11.50 5.45
N GLY A 54 -8.67 10.35 5.15
CA GLY A 54 -8.01 9.26 4.45
C GLY A 54 -7.32 8.24 5.35
N GLN A 55 -7.45 8.36 6.67
CA GLN A 55 -6.87 7.38 7.61
C GLN A 55 -7.67 6.08 7.72
N ALA A 56 -8.93 6.09 7.26
CA ALA A 56 -9.75 4.89 7.20
C ALA A 56 -10.59 4.84 5.92
N ALA A 57 -10.99 3.64 5.53
CA ALA A 57 -11.92 3.37 4.44
C ALA A 57 -13.20 2.73 4.99
N THR A 58 -14.37 3.28 4.67
CA THR A 58 -15.65 2.60 4.91
C THR A 58 -15.84 1.56 3.81
N ILE A 59 -15.98 0.29 4.20
CA ILE A 59 -16.16 -0.83 3.27
C ILE A 59 -17.33 -1.69 3.74
N GLU A 60 -18.20 -2.06 2.82
CA GLU A 60 -19.13 -3.16 3.01
C GLU A 60 -18.48 -4.44 2.50
N HIS A 61 -18.04 -5.30 3.42
CA HIS A 61 -17.25 -6.48 3.11
C HIS A 61 -18.05 -7.77 3.23
N GLU A 62 -17.61 -8.80 2.51
CA GLU A 62 -18.09 -10.16 2.66
C GLU A 62 -17.65 -10.77 3.99
N ALA A 63 -18.20 -11.93 4.36
CA ALA A 63 -17.72 -12.68 5.50
C ALA A 63 -16.25 -13.06 5.29
N ILE A 64 -15.43 -12.81 6.30
CA ILE A 64 -14.01 -13.16 6.32
C ILE A 64 -13.89 -14.40 7.21
N PRO A 65 -13.60 -15.58 6.65
CA PRO A 65 -13.56 -16.82 7.39
C PRO A 65 -12.66 -16.73 8.62
N ASP A 66 -13.14 -17.28 9.74
CA ASP A 66 -12.44 -17.34 11.03
C ASP A 66 -12.05 -15.97 11.63
N PHE A 67 -12.60 -14.88 11.09
CA PHE A 67 -12.29 -13.52 11.56
C PHE A 67 -13.56 -12.73 11.88
N MET A 68 -14.47 -12.57 10.90
CA MET A 68 -15.68 -11.76 11.08
C MET A 68 -16.74 -12.00 10.02
N ASP A 69 -18.01 -11.79 10.39
CA ASP A 69 -19.15 -11.86 9.48
C ASP A 69 -19.16 -10.70 8.47
N ALA A 70 -19.94 -10.85 7.39
CA ALA A 70 -20.15 -9.79 6.41
C ALA A 70 -20.81 -8.58 7.08
N MET A 71 -20.22 -7.38 6.96
CA MET A 71 -20.80 -6.15 7.46
C MET A 71 -20.20 -4.91 6.81
N ARG A 72 -20.74 -3.73 7.16
CA ARG A 72 -20.18 -2.43 6.82
C ARG A 72 -19.42 -1.86 8.00
N MET A 73 -18.15 -1.54 7.80
CA MET A 73 -17.33 -0.91 8.84
C MET A 73 -16.21 -0.07 8.26
N ASP A 74 -15.53 0.67 9.14
CA ASP A 74 -14.34 1.43 8.80
C ASP A 74 -13.09 0.61 9.10
N PHE A 75 -12.21 0.47 8.11
CA PHE A 75 -10.89 -0.15 8.26
C PHE A 75 -9.79 0.90 8.27
N LEU A 76 -8.87 0.81 9.23
CA LEU A 76 -7.70 1.68 9.30
C LEU A 76 -6.75 1.40 8.13
N LEU A 77 -6.20 2.45 7.55
CA LEU A 77 -5.23 2.37 6.46
C LEU A 77 -3.82 2.64 6.97
N ALA A 78 -2.83 2.01 6.34
CA ALA A 78 -1.43 2.33 6.60
C ALA A 78 -1.05 3.74 6.10
N SER A 79 -1.66 4.17 4.99
CA SER A 79 -1.53 5.51 4.42
C SER A 79 -2.79 5.90 3.63
N PRO A 80 -3.09 7.21 3.48
CA PRO A 80 -4.20 7.68 2.65
C PRO A 80 -4.11 7.26 1.18
N GLU A 81 -2.89 7.18 0.66
CA GLU A 81 -2.58 6.77 -0.73
C GLU A 81 -3.14 5.39 -1.09
N ALA A 82 -3.37 4.52 -0.10
CA ALA A 82 -3.88 3.17 -0.31
C ALA A 82 -5.27 3.13 -1.00
N VAL A 83 -6.03 4.23 -0.94
CA VAL A 83 -7.39 4.30 -1.50
C VAL A 83 -7.61 5.53 -2.40
N GLU A 84 -6.57 6.29 -2.73
CA GLU A 84 -6.70 7.53 -3.53
C GLU A 84 -7.24 7.27 -4.94
N ALA A 85 -6.95 6.10 -5.50
CA ALA A 85 -7.40 5.71 -6.84
C ALA A 85 -8.79 5.05 -6.86
N LEU A 86 -9.41 4.83 -5.69
CA LEU A 86 -10.70 4.14 -5.59
C LEU A 86 -11.86 5.13 -5.68
N GLU A 87 -12.90 4.73 -6.40
CA GLU A 87 -14.16 5.45 -6.50
C GLU A 87 -15.24 4.75 -5.63
N VAL A 88 -16.16 5.55 -5.09
CA VAL A 88 -17.29 5.01 -4.31
C VAL A 88 -18.11 4.06 -5.19
N GLY A 89 -18.29 2.83 -4.72
CA GLY A 89 -18.96 1.76 -5.46
C GLY A 89 -17.99 0.72 -6.04
N ASP A 90 -16.69 0.99 -6.05
CA ASP A 90 -15.69 0.02 -6.51
C ASP A 90 -15.74 -1.26 -5.69
N LYS A 91 -15.80 -2.38 -6.39
CA LYS A 91 -15.57 -3.70 -5.78
C LYS A 91 -14.08 -3.84 -5.58
N VAL A 92 -13.66 -4.22 -4.38
CA VAL A 92 -12.24 -4.30 -4.04
C VAL A 92 -11.89 -5.62 -3.37
N SER A 93 -10.67 -6.09 -3.62
CA SER A 93 -9.97 -7.08 -2.81
C SER A 93 -8.87 -6.36 -2.03
N PHE A 94 -8.65 -6.76 -0.78
CA PHE A 94 -7.64 -6.14 0.08
C PHE A 94 -7.19 -7.11 1.16
N ARG A 95 -6.01 -6.84 1.74
CA ARG A 95 -5.46 -7.59 2.86
C ARG A 95 -5.76 -6.89 4.17
N LEU A 96 -6.10 -7.67 5.18
CA LEU A 96 -6.17 -7.25 6.58
C LEU A 96 -5.01 -7.87 7.34
N ASP A 97 -4.23 -7.05 8.02
CA ASP A 97 -3.14 -7.48 8.89
C ASP A 97 -3.45 -7.07 10.33
N TYR A 98 -3.47 -8.04 11.26
CA TYR A 98 -3.64 -7.81 12.69
C TYR A 98 -2.32 -7.92 13.43
N ASP A 99 -1.86 -6.82 14.02
CA ASP A 99 -0.56 -6.76 14.72
C ASP A 99 -0.64 -7.13 16.22
N GLY A 100 -1.79 -7.64 16.69
CA GLY A 100 -2.06 -7.88 18.11
C GLY A 100 -2.76 -6.71 18.82
N ASN A 101 -2.94 -5.56 18.17
CA ASN A 101 -3.63 -4.40 18.73
C ASN A 101 -4.66 -3.80 17.76
N ARG A 102 -4.32 -3.70 16.48
CA ARG A 102 -5.16 -3.08 15.44
C ARG A 102 -5.19 -3.92 14.18
N VAL A 103 -6.24 -3.73 13.40
CA VAL A 103 -6.39 -4.32 12.06
C VAL A 103 -6.11 -3.22 11.04
N ILE A 104 -5.12 -3.44 10.18
CA ILE A 104 -4.73 -2.52 9.11
C ILE A 104 -5.11 -3.12 7.77
N ALA A 105 -5.82 -2.35 6.95
CA ALA A 105 -6.14 -2.69 5.58
C ALA A 105 -5.06 -2.15 4.61
N SER A 106 -4.66 -2.99 3.66
CA SER A 106 -3.66 -2.66 2.65
C SER A 106 -3.86 -3.47 1.36
N GLY A 107 -3.10 -3.16 0.31
CA GLY A 107 -3.10 -3.94 -0.93
C GLY A 107 -4.44 -3.92 -1.66
N PHE A 108 -5.07 -2.75 -1.74
CA PHE A 108 -6.34 -2.58 -2.43
C PHE A 108 -6.18 -2.80 -3.93
N GLU A 109 -7.03 -3.67 -4.48
CA GLU A 109 -7.14 -3.93 -5.91
C GLU A 109 -8.61 -3.85 -6.32
N THR A 110 -8.90 -3.17 -7.42
CA THR A 110 -10.24 -3.13 -7.98
C THR A 110 -10.58 -4.48 -8.63
N LEU A 111 -11.78 -4.96 -8.35
CA LEU A 111 -12.33 -6.19 -8.90
C LEU A 111 -13.19 -5.85 -10.11
N PRO A 112 -13.27 -6.74 -11.13
CA PRO A 112 -14.15 -6.53 -12.27
C PRO A 112 -15.60 -6.32 -11.86
N ASP A 113 -16.34 -5.47 -12.58
CA ASP A 113 -17.76 -5.20 -12.32
C ASP A 113 -18.65 -6.46 -12.34
N SER A 114 -18.25 -7.46 -13.11
CA SER A 114 -18.92 -8.77 -13.20
C SER A 114 -18.77 -9.63 -11.94
N THR A 115 -17.89 -9.24 -11.01
CA THR A 115 -17.68 -9.97 -9.75
C THR A 115 -18.92 -9.92 -8.88
N THR A 116 -19.42 -11.08 -8.45
CA THR A 116 -20.51 -11.17 -7.48
C THR A 116 -19.92 -11.21 -6.07
N LEU A 117 -20.43 -10.34 -5.19
CA LEU A 117 -20.07 -10.31 -3.77
C LEU A 117 -21.24 -10.81 -2.92
N VAL A 118 -20.93 -11.55 -1.87
CA VAL A 118 -21.88 -12.02 -0.84
C VAL A 118 -21.78 -11.07 0.36
N LEU A 119 -22.46 -9.94 0.25
CA LEU A 119 -22.51 -8.92 1.29
C LEU A 119 -23.57 -9.26 2.36
N ALA A 120 -23.53 -8.53 3.47
CA ALA A 120 -24.51 -8.69 4.55
C ALA A 120 -25.94 -8.55 4.00
N ALA A 121 -26.78 -9.56 4.21
CA ALA A 121 -28.17 -9.51 3.78
C ALA A 121 -28.92 -8.42 4.57
N GLY A 122 -29.15 -7.28 3.93
CA GLY A 122 -30.03 -6.24 4.46
C GLY A 122 -29.43 -5.43 5.61
N ALA A 123 -28.37 -4.68 5.33
CA ALA A 123 -28.24 -3.35 5.94
C ALA A 123 -29.43 -2.49 5.46
N THR A 124 -30.62 -2.81 5.99
CA THR A 124 -31.81 -1.99 5.87
C THR A 124 -31.39 -0.64 6.44
N PRO A 125 -31.49 0.47 5.69
CA PRO A 125 -31.39 1.80 6.28
C PRO A 125 -32.28 1.83 7.52
N PRO A 126 -31.92 2.52 8.61
CA PRO A 126 -32.84 2.68 9.73
C PRO A 126 -34.18 3.15 9.14
N ASP A 127 -35.17 2.29 9.32
CA ASP A 127 -36.53 2.43 8.81
C ASP A 127 -37.00 3.84 9.17
N SER A 128 -37.20 4.69 8.16
CA SER A 128 -37.73 6.04 8.36
C SER A 128 -39.24 5.92 8.48
N THR A 129 -39.69 5.43 9.64
CA THR A 129 -41.08 5.41 10.10
C THR A 129 -41.01 5.55 11.63
N ASP A 130 -41.46 6.61 12.31
CA ASP A 130 -42.65 7.47 12.23
C ASP A 130 -42.32 8.88 12.76
#